data_AF-A0A953QQF1-F1
#
_entry.id   AF-A0A953QQF1-F1
#
_cell.length_a   1.000
_cell.length_b   1.000
_cell.length_c   1.000
_cell.angle_alpha   90.00
_cell.angle_beta   90.00
_cell.angle_gamma   90.00
#
_symmetry.space_group_name_H-M   'P 1'
#
loop_
_entity.id
_entity.type
_entity.pdbx_description
1 polymer ?
#
loop_
_entity_poly.entity_id
_entity_poly.type
_entity_poly.pdbx_seq_one_letter_code
_entity_poly.pdbx_strand_id
1 'polypeptide(L)'
;MSFRTYAETRPWAKAIRQAVVTRKMPPWFADPAYGHFANDRSLSKTEIQTLADWADSGALAGDRKDAPPPRDWPSGWNIGTPDAVFEMPAEFPIPASGAVDYQYVILATRFAEDKWIERVEVRPGNRATVHHAVVYIREPGSQWLAGEPGGVAFPLPPGSGHRPNPRSLTTSDILMVYTPGNSSEIWSPGIAKKIEAGSDLILQMHYTATGTATTDRTSIGIVFAKTPPKQAVLTLQMGNDRFVIPPGDPDYRVSVTGTLPNDALLIGLLPHMHLRGKAFEYLLDRGNGAIETLLKVNYYDFHWQIDYRLATPRLLRAGTRLEWVGYFDNSANNPRNPDPAAEVRFGEQSWEEMMIGFFDVLVDAGLTKAKFFERKR
;
A
#
# COMPACT_ATOMS: atom_id res chain seq x y z
N MET A 1 -3.34 -20.03 -9.22
CA MET A 1 -2.60 -21.03 -10.02
C MET A 1 -1.17 -20.57 -10.20
N SER A 2 -0.20 -21.48 -10.20
CA SER A 2 1.22 -21.16 -10.39
C SER A 2 1.70 -21.61 -11.78
N PHE A 3 2.43 -20.75 -12.50
CA PHE A 3 3.04 -21.03 -13.80
C PHE A 3 4.52 -21.36 -13.62
N ARG A 4 4.86 -22.56 -13.11
CA ARG A 4 6.25 -22.94 -12.79
C ARG A 4 6.90 -23.77 -13.90
N THR A 5 6.11 -24.50 -14.66
CA THR A 5 6.58 -25.36 -15.75
C THR A 5 5.90 -25.02 -17.07
N TYR A 6 6.52 -25.38 -18.19
CA TYR A 6 5.91 -25.22 -19.51
C TYR A 6 4.54 -25.91 -19.61
N ALA A 7 4.40 -27.13 -19.06
CA ALA A 7 3.15 -27.88 -19.09
C ALA A 7 2.01 -27.18 -18.34
N GLU A 8 2.31 -26.50 -17.23
CA GLU A 8 1.35 -25.69 -16.48
C GLU A 8 0.98 -24.40 -17.23
N THR A 9 1.95 -23.77 -17.91
CA THR A 9 1.78 -22.45 -18.55
C THR A 9 1.12 -22.54 -19.92
N ARG A 10 1.47 -23.54 -20.74
CA ARG A 10 1.02 -23.69 -22.14
C ARG A 10 -0.51 -23.59 -22.31
N PRO A 11 -1.36 -24.23 -21.49
CA PRO A 11 -2.82 -24.12 -21.62
C PRO A 11 -3.35 -22.69 -21.52
N TRP A 12 -2.60 -21.78 -20.90
CA TRP A 12 -2.97 -20.39 -20.66
C TRP A 12 -2.41 -19.42 -21.70
N ALA A 13 -1.72 -19.89 -22.75
CA ALA A 13 -1.04 -19.02 -23.71
C ALA A 13 -1.95 -17.92 -24.31
N LYS A 14 -3.18 -18.28 -24.70
CA LYS A 14 -4.17 -17.31 -25.22
C LYS A 14 -4.56 -16.26 -24.17
N ALA A 15 -4.75 -16.67 -22.92
CA ALA A 15 -5.10 -15.78 -21.82
C ALA A 15 -3.92 -14.86 -21.44
N ILE A 16 -2.69 -15.40 -21.43
CA ILE A 16 -1.46 -14.63 -21.22
C ILE A 16 -1.33 -13.56 -22.30
N ARG A 17 -1.43 -13.94 -23.58
CA ARG A 17 -1.42 -13.00 -24.71
C ARG A 17 -2.44 -11.89 -24.53
N GLN A 18 -3.70 -12.24 -24.27
CA GLN A 18 -4.75 -11.25 -24.08
C GLN A 18 -4.41 -10.29 -22.94
N ALA A 19 -3.95 -10.81 -21.80
CA ALA A 19 -3.63 -10.00 -20.63
C ALA A 19 -2.46 -9.02 -20.87
N VAL A 20 -1.42 -9.44 -21.60
CA VAL A 20 -0.26 -8.57 -21.87
C VAL A 20 -0.54 -7.55 -22.97
N VAL A 21 -1.25 -7.94 -24.03
CA VAL A 21 -1.61 -7.03 -25.14
C VAL A 21 -2.54 -5.92 -24.67
N THR A 22 -3.49 -6.22 -23.79
CA THR A 22 -4.37 -5.20 -23.18
C THR A 22 -3.76 -4.53 -21.95
N ARG A 23 -2.48 -4.78 -21.63
CA ARG A 23 -1.79 -4.26 -20.43
C ARG A 23 -2.54 -4.50 -19.12
N LYS A 24 -3.34 -5.56 -19.05
CA LYS A 24 -3.99 -6.00 -17.81
C LYS A 24 -2.95 -6.58 -16.84
N MET A 25 -1.96 -7.28 -17.38
CA MET A 25 -0.86 -7.87 -16.61
C MET A 25 0.50 -7.52 -17.26
N PRO A 26 1.53 -7.29 -16.44
CA PRO A 26 1.45 -7.08 -15.00
C PRO A 26 0.76 -5.73 -14.69
N PRO A 27 -0.01 -5.62 -13.59
CA PRO A 27 -0.72 -4.40 -13.24
C PRO A 27 0.27 -3.27 -12.97
N TRP A 28 0.17 -2.20 -13.74
CA TRP A 28 0.96 -0.99 -13.58
C TRP A 28 0.21 0.17 -14.21
N PHE A 29 -0.19 1.14 -13.39
CA PHE A 29 -1.15 2.18 -13.81
C PHE A 29 -0.56 3.58 -13.82
N ALA A 30 0.73 3.71 -13.49
CA ALA A 30 1.45 4.97 -13.64
C ALA A 30 1.54 5.32 -15.12
N ASP A 31 1.27 6.58 -15.44
CA ASP A 31 1.55 7.16 -16.74
C ASP A 31 3.07 7.21 -16.95
N PRO A 32 3.61 6.59 -18.01
CA PRO A 32 5.05 6.54 -18.24
C PRO A 32 5.68 7.91 -18.55
N ALA A 33 4.88 8.95 -18.81
CA ALA A 33 5.37 10.30 -19.03
C ALA A 33 5.81 11.02 -17.73
N TYR A 34 5.38 10.51 -16.56
CA TYR A 34 5.63 11.16 -15.27
C TYR A 34 6.24 10.21 -14.26
N GLY A 35 7.27 10.70 -13.57
CA GLY A 35 8.02 9.90 -12.62
C GLY A 35 8.81 8.76 -13.28
N HIS A 36 9.73 8.18 -12.51
CA HIS A 36 10.43 6.96 -12.88
C HIS A 36 10.59 6.13 -11.62
N PHE A 37 10.18 4.86 -11.69
CA PHE A 37 10.01 4.03 -10.51
C PHE A 37 10.88 2.78 -10.58
N ALA A 38 11.59 2.47 -9.50
CA ALA A 38 12.47 1.30 -9.41
C ALA A 38 11.70 -0.02 -9.45
N ASN A 39 10.42 0.00 -9.10
CA ASN A 39 9.52 -1.14 -9.10
C ASN A 39 8.53 -1.14 -10.27
N ASP A 40 8.80 -0.37 -11.34
CA ASP A 40 8.05 -0.46 -12.58
C ASP A 40 8.17 -1.87 -13.15
N ARG A 41 7.03 -2.54 -13.21
CA ARG A 41 6.91 -3.93 -13.69
C ARG A 41 6.37 -4.01 -15.11
N SER A 42 6.08 -2.88 -15.75
CA SER A 42 5.46 -2.84 -17.06
C SER A 42 6.31 -3.52 -18.13
N LEU A 43 5.64 -4.18 -19.08
CA LEU A 43 6.30 -4.80 -20.21
C LEU A 43 6.55 -3.76 -21.32
N SER A 44 7.74 -3.80 -21.88
CA SER A 44 8.09 -3.08 -23.10
C SER A 44 7.28 -3.61 -24.29
N LYS A 45 7.21 -2.81 -25.38
CA LYS A 45 6.54 -3.24 -26.61
C LYS A 45 7.11 -4.54 -27.17
N THR A 46 8.44 -4.71 -27.09
CA THR A 46 9.15 -5.90 -27.57
C THR A 46 8.81 -7.13 -26.73
N GLU A 47 8.75 -7.01 -25.41
CA GLU A 47 8.38 -8.13 -24.52
C GLU A 47 6.92 -8.55 -24.73
N ILE A 48 6.00 -7.58 -24.87
CA ILE A 48 4.59 -7.87 -25.20
C ILE A 48 4.51 -8.62 -26.54
N GLN A 49 5.22 -8.15 -27.56
CA GLN A 49 5.22 -8.77 -28.88
C GLN A 49 5.77 -10.20 -28.82
N THR A 50 6.87 -10.40 -28.09
CA THR A 50 7.48 -11.73 -27.91
C THR A 50 6.49 -12.72 -27.29
N LEU A 51 5.76 -12.32 -26.25
CA LEU A 51 4.74 -13.16 -25.61
C LEU A 51 3.54 -13.40 -26.52
N ALA A 52 3.15 -12.40 -27.31
CA ALA A 52 2.06 -12.53 -28.28
C ALA A 52 2.41 -13.50 -29.41
N ASP A 53 3.59 -13.36 -30.01
CA ASP A 53 4.08 -14.22 -31.09
C ASP A 53 4.27 -15.67 -30.61
N TRP A 54 4.79 -15.85 -29.39
CA TRP A 54 4.87 -17.18 -28.78
C TRP A 54 3.49 -17.84 -28.67
N ALA A 55 2.48 -17.10 -28.19
CA ALA A 55 1.12 -17.64 -28.09
C ALA A 55 0.48 -17.90 -29.46
N ASP A 56 0.67 -17.00 -30.43
CA ASP A 56 0.09 -17.08 -31.78
C ASP A 56 0.74 -18.19 -32.63
N SER A 57 2.00 -18.52 -32.37
CA SER A 57 2.71 -19.66 -32.99
C SER A 57 2.40 -21.02 -32.35
N GLY A 58 1.41 -21.09 -31.46
CA GLY A 58 0.97 -22.34 -30.81
C GLY A 58 1.70 -22.66 -29.51
N ALA A 59 2.34 -21.65 -28.89
CA ALA A 59 3.04 -21.76 -27.61
C ALA A 59 4.16 -22.80 -27.63
N LEU A 60 5.04 -22.75 -28.63
CA LEU A 60 6.14 -23.70 -28.79
C LEU A 60 7.08 -23.68 -27.56
N ALA A 61 7.58 -24.85 -27.16
CA ALA A 61 8.40 -25.00 -25.94
C ALA A 61 9.85 -24.49 -26.10
N GLY A 62 10.34 -24.34 -27.33
CA GLY A 62 11.78 -24.15 -27.60
C GLY A 62 12.60 -25.43 -27.37
N ASP A 63 13.93 -25.32 -27.46
CA ASP A 63 14.83 -26.40 -27.05
C ASP A 63 14.91 -26.42 -25.51
N ARG A 64 14.70 -27.60 -24.93
CA ARG A 64 14.78 -27.80 -23.48
C ARG A 64 16.17 -27.51 -22.91
N LYS A 65 17.23 -27.61 -23.72
CA LYS A 65 18.61 -27.31 -23.31
C LYS A 65 18.85 -25.83 -23.06
N ASP A 66 18.05 -24.96 -23.68
CA ASP A 66 18.13 -23.50 -23.52
C ASP A 66 17.24 -22.99 -22.38
N ALA A 67 16.46 -23.88 -21.73
CA ALA A 67 15.57 -23.49 -20.65
C ALA A 67 16.38 -23.02 -19.42
N PRO A 68 16.01 -21.89 -18.80
CA PRO A 68 16.64 -21.46 -17.56
C PRO A 68 16.40 -22.51 -16.46
N PRO A 69 17.30 -22.62 -15.46
CA PRO A 69 17.06 -23.47 -14.31
C PRO A 69 15.74 -23.07 -13.63
N PRO A 70 14.98 -24.04 -13.08
CA PRO A 70 13.77 -23.73 -12.32
C PRO A 70 14.05 -22.71 -11.22
N ARG A 71 13.18 -21.72 -11.10
CA ARG A 71 13.31 -20.70 -10.06
C ARG A 71 12.83 -21.26 -8.73
N ASP A 72 13.73 -21.32 -7.76
CA ASP A 72 13.39 -21.63 -6.38
C ASP A 72 12.81 -20.39 -5.69
N TRP A 73 11.55 -20.49 -5.31
CA TRP A 73 10.86 -19.46 -4.54
C TRP A 73 10.95 -19.79 -3.05
N PRO A 74 11.22 -18.80 -2.18
CA PRO A 74 11.25 -19.04 -0.74
C PRO A 74 9.89 -19.58 -0.28
N SER A 75 9.90 -20.66 0.50
CA SER A 75 8.69 -21.22 1.13
C SER A 75 8.24 -20.43 2.37
N GLY A 76 9.08 -19.51 2.85
CA GLY A 76 8.85 -18.69 4.04
C GLY A 76 8.75 -17.21 3.72
N TRP A 77 9.68 -16.44 4.29
CA TRP A 77 9.76 -14.99 4.19
C TRP A 77 10.56 -14.57 2.94
N ASN A 78 10.06 -13.58 2.22
CA ASN A 78 10.75 -12.90 1.13
C ASN A 78 11.89 -11.98 1.62
N ILE A 79 11.86 -11.60 2.89
CA ILE A 79 12.88 -10.74 3.52
C ILE A 79 14.08 -11.52 4.10
N GLY A 80 14.22 -12.81 3.78
CA GLY A 80 15.16 -13.71 4.47
C GLY A 80 14.68 -14.09 5.87
N THR A 81 15.56 -14.63 6.71
CA THR A 81 15.19 -15.01 8.09
C THR A 81 14.90 -13.76 8.93
N PRO A 82 13.68 -13.59 9.48
CA PRO A 82 13.38 -12.49 10.39
C PRO A 82 14.13 -12.64 11.71
N ASP A 83 14.56 -11.51 12.26
CA ASP A 83 15.10 -11.42 13.62
C ASP A 83 13.98 -11.39 14.67
N ALA A 84 12.78 -10.92 14.28
CA ALA A 84 11.58 -10.94 15.09
C ALA A 84 10.35 -11.27 14.25
N VAL A 85 9.40 -12.00 14.83
CA VAL A 85 8.10 -12.31 14.23
C VAL A 85 6.99 -11.97 15.21
N PHE A 86 6.03 -11.17 14.76
CA PHE A 86 4.82 -10.81 15.52
C PHE A 86 3.62 -11.43 14.82
N GLU A 87 2.92 -12.33 15.48
CA GLU A 87 1.77 -13.03 14.92
C GLU A 87 0.52 -12.69 15.71
N MET A 88 -0.62 -12.63 15.01
CA MET A 88 -1.93 -12.57 15.66
C MET A 88 -2.06 -13.73 16.67
N PRO A 89 -2.32 -13.46 17.96
CA PRO A 89 -2.36 -14.52 18.98
C PRO A 89 -3.45 -15.57 18.73
N ALA A 90 -4.56 -15.17 18.12
CA ALA A 90 -5.68 -16.04 17.76
C ALA A 90 -6.02 -15.91 16.28
N GLU A 91 -6.61 -16.96 15.72
CA GLU A 91 -7.23 -16.90 14.40
C GLU A 91 -8.45 -15.98 14.42
N PHE A 92 -8.62 -15.17 13.39
CA PHE A 92 -9.82 -14.36 13.20
C PHE A 92 -10.80 -15.08 12.27
N PRO A 93 -12.06 -15.32 12.70
CA PRO A 93 -13.07 -15.95 11.85
C PRO A 93 -13.62 -14.95 10.82
N ILE A 94 -13.66 -15.38 9.56
CA ILE A 94 -14.14 -14.61 8.41
C ILE A 94 -15.39 -15.30 7.85
N PRO A 95 -16.53 -14.60 7.77
CA PRO A 95 -17.76 -15.19 7.25
C PRO A 95 -17.65 -15.49 5.75
N ALA A 96 -18.51 -16.39 5.28
CA ALA A 96 -18.59 -16.73 3.85
C ALA A 96 -19.07 -15.56 2.97
N SER A 97 -19.86 -14.65 3.53
CA SER A 97 -20.49 -13.54 2.81
C SER A 97 -20.71 -12.34 3.74
N GLY A 98 -20.95 -11.18 3.15
CA GLY A 98 -21.22 -9.94 3.88
C GLY A 98 -19.97 -9.11 4.13
N ALA A 99 -20.17 -7.94 4.72
CA ALA A 99 -19.09 -7.06 5.12
C ALA A 99 -18.45 -7.53 6.44
N VAL A 100 -17.15 -7.27 6.57
CA VAL A 100 -16.42 -7.44 7.82
C VAL A 100 -15.87 -6.07 8.17
N ASP A 101 -16.26 -5.55 9.32
CA ASP A 101 -15.69 -4.29 9.82
C ASP A 101 -14.18 -4.42 9.94
N TYR A 102 -13.48 -3.31 9.75
CA TYR A 102 -12.05 -3.23 10.02
C TYR A 102 -11.73 -3.77 11.40
N GLN A 103 -10.75 -4.67 11.48
CA GLN A 103 -10.32 -5.26 12.73
C GLN A 103 -8.96 -4.70 13.12
N TYR A 104 -8.80 -4.34 14.37
CA TYR A 104 -7.54 -3.90 14.93
C TYR A 104 -7.01 -4.97 15.87
N VAL A 105 -5.70 -5.24 15.78
CA VAL A 105 -5.00 -6.15 16.69
C VAL A 105 -3.77 -5.42 17.25
N ILE A 106 -3.68 -5.32 18.57
CA ILE A 106 -2.53 -4.73 19.25
C ILE A 106 -1.51 -5.82 19.55
N LEU A 107 -0.31 -5.73 18.97
CA LEU A 107 0.80 -6.66 19.14
C LEU A 107 1.94 -5.98 19.91
N ALA A 108 2.17 -6.40 21.15
CA ALA A 108 3.23 -5.81 21.98
C ALA A 108 4.61 -6.21 21.48
N THR A 109 5.47 -5.23 21.16
CA THR A 109 6.84 -5.51 20.70
C THR A 109 7.73 -6.03 21.81
N ARG A 110 7.53 -5.50 23.03
CA ARG A 110 8.35 -5.74 24.23
C ARG A 110 9.84 -5.45 24.02
N PHE A 111 10.18 -4.59 23.05
CA PHE A 111 11.56 -4.18 22.85
C PHE A 111 12.06 -3.34 24.04
N ALA A 112 13.19 -3.74 24.63
CA ALA A 112 13.83 -3.03 25.74
C ALA A 112 14.66 -1.82 25.29
N GLU A 113 14.98 -1.76 24.00
CA GLU A 113 15.76 -0.70 23.35
C GLU A 113 15.16 -0.40 21.98
N ASP A 114 15.46 0.78 21.45
CA ASP A 114 15.03 1.19 20.11
C ASP A 114 15.57 0.20 19.06
N LYS A 115 14.72 -0.19 18.11
CA LYS A 115 15.08 -1.06 17.00
C LYS A 115 14.98 -0.34 15.67
N TRP A 116 16.01 -0.52 14.84
CA TRP A 116 16.04 -0.04 13.47
C TRP A 116 15.67 -1.18 12.53
N ILE A 117 14.61 -0.99 11.74
CA ILE A 117 14.02 -1.99 10.86
C ILE A 117 14.48 -1.73 9.43
N GLU A 118 15.27 -2.64 8.86
CA GLU A 118 15.77 -2.55 7.48
C GLU A 118 14.83 -3.27 6.50
N ARG A 119 14.16 -4.33 6.97
CA ARG A 119 13.21 -5.09 6.15
C ARG A 119 12.02 -5.52 6.98
N VAL A 120 10.84 -5.49 6.38
CA VAL A 120 9.60 -5.93 7.01
C VAL A 120 8.70 -6.59 5.98
N GLU A 121 7.97 -7.62 6.38
CA GLU A 121 7.00 -8.33 5.56
C GLU A 121 5.77 -8.69 6.37
N VAL A 122 4.59 -8.53 5.78
CA VAL A 122 3.32 -9.03 6.31
C VAL A 122 2.94 -10.27 5.53
N ARG A 123 2.66 -11.35 6.26
CA ARG A 123 2.23 -12.64 5.71
C ARG A 123 0.85 -12.97 6.26
N PRO A 124 -0.21 -12.79 5.46
CA PRO A 124 -1.50 -13.35 5.77
C PRO A 124 -1.43 -14.87 5.91
N GLY A 125 -2.12 -15.42 6.92
CA GLY A 125 -2.37 -16.85 7.01
C GLY A 125 -3.28 -17.31 5.87
N ASN A 126 -4.20 -16.45 5.45
CA ASN A 126 -5.08 -16.63 4.31
C ASN A 126 -5.06 -15.41 3.38
N ARG A 127 -4.19 -15.46 2.36
CA ARG A 127 -4.06 -14.40 1.34
C ARG A 127 -5.31 -14.22 0.47
N ALA A 128 -6.25 -15.17 0.46
CA ALA A 128 -7.46 -15.06 -0.36
C ALA A 128 -8.47 -14.06 0.25
N THR A 129 -8.43 -13.85 1.57
CA THR A 129 -9.40 -13.01 2.28
C THR A 129 -8.83 -11.70 2.79
N VAL A 130 -7.52 -11.62 3.08
CA VAL A 130 -6.89 -10.36 3.49
C VAL A 130 -6.75 -9.44 2.27
N HIS A 131 -7.61 -8.43 2.20
CA HIS A 131 -7.59 -7.46 1.12
C HIS A 131 -6.45 -6.46 1.32
N HIS A 132 -6.31 -5.88 2.51
CA HIS A 132 -5.12 -5.14 2.91
C HIS A 132 -4.91 -5.20 4.42
N ALA A 133 -3.69 -4.88 4.85
CA ALA A 133 -3.38 -4.69 6.25
C ALA A 133 -2.43 -3.50 6.43
N VAL A 134 -2.62 -2.70 7.46
CA VAL A 134 -1.72 -1.61 7.81
C VAL A 134 -1.05 -1.93 9.14
N VAL A 135 0.27 -1.82 9.19
CA VAL A 135 1.04 -1.99 10.42
C VAL A 135 1.46 -0.61 10.91
N TYR A 136 0.79 -0.11 11.93
CA TYR A 136 1.17 1.13 12.61
C TYR A 136 2.16 0.87 13.74
N ILE A 137 3.03 1.84 14.01
CA ILE A 137 3.93 1.86 15.16
C ILE A 137 3.30 2.77 16.20
N ARG A 138 2.62 2.19 17.19
CA ARG A 138 2.09 2.97 18.32
C ARG A 138 3.23 3.27 19.28
N GLU A 139 3.60 4.54 19.36
CA GLU A 139 4.69 5.02 20.20
C GLU A 139 4.39 4.85 21.70
N PRO A 140 5.41 4.70 22.55
CA PRO A 140 5.23 4.61 24.00
C PRO A 140 4.47 5.85 24.53
N GLY A 141 3.46 5.62 25.36
CA GLY A 141 2.65 6.70 25.93
C GLY A 141 1.56 7.26 25.00
N SER A 142 1.45 6.79 23.76
CA SER A 142 0.33 7.13 22.88
C SER A 142 -1.01 6.74 23.52
N GLN A 143 -1.99 7.63 23.43
CA GLN A 143 -3.36 7.38 23.92
C GLN A 143 -4.24 6.67 22.88
N TRP A 144 -3.74 6.49 21.67
CA TRP A 144 -4.51 5.85 20.60
C TRP A 144 -4.72 4.36 20.90
N LEU A 145 -5.99 3.93 20.95
CA LEU A 145 -6.40 2.58 21.36
C LEU A 145 -5.89 2.19 22.77
N ALA A 146 -5.65 3.17 23.64
CA ALA A 146 -5.31 2.91 25.03
C ALA A 146 -6.53 2.30 25.74
N GLY A 147 -6.32 1.19 26.46
CA GLY A 147 -7.39 0.46 27.16
C GLY A 147 -8.07 -0.64 26.32
N GLU A 148 -7.86 -0.66 25.00
CA GLU A 148 -8.32 -1.75 24.14
C GLU A 148 -7.53 -3.04 24.39
N PRO A 149 -8.13 -4.23 24.13
CA PRO A 149 -7.51 -5.50 24.48
C PRO A 149 -6.27 -5.80 23.62
N GLY A 150 -5.16 -6.11 24.29
CA GLY A 150 -3.95 -6.61 23.63
C GLY A 150 -4.15 -7.98 23.01
N GLY A 151 -3.74 -8.17 21.75
CA GLY A 151 -3.70 -9.47 21.09
C GLY A 151 -5.05 -10.06 20.66
N VAL A 152 -6.15 -9.35 20.88
CA VAL A 152 -7.50 -9.74 20.44
C VAL A 152 -7.93 -8.81 19.32
N ALA A 153 -8.54 -9.36 18.27
CA ALA A 153 -9.12 -8.55 17.20
C ALA A 153 -10.39 -7.84 17.70
N PHE A 154 -10.51 -6.55 17.42
CA PHE A 154 -11.71 -5.78 17.73
C PHE A 154 -12.04 -4.79 16.61
N PRO A 155 -13.33 -4.54 16.33
CA PRO A 155 -13.73 -3.44 15.48
C PRO A 155 -13.67 -2.11 16.24
N LEU A 156 -13.51 -1.00 15.53
CA LEU A 156 -13.82 0.32 16.08
C LEU A 156 -15.31 0.63 15.88
N PRO A 157 -16.05 1.00 16.94
CA PRO A 157 -17.46 1.36 16.79
C PRO A 157 -17.60 2.60 15.89
N PRO A 158 -18.61 2.64 14.99
CA PRO A 158 -19.00 3.86 14.30
C PRO A 158 -19.27 4.97 15.31
N GLY A 159 -18.58 6.11 15.18
CA GLY A 159 -18.83 7.28 16.03
C GLY A 159 -18.22 7.22 17.45
N SER A 160 -17.21 6.37 17.69
CA SER A 160 -16.45 6.27 18.97
C SER A 160 -15.68 7.53 19.40
N GLY A 161 -16.03 8.73 18.93
CA GLY A 161 -15.31 9.99 19.16
C GLY A 161 -14.03 10.13 18.32
N HIS A 162 -13.48 9.03 17.82
CA HIS A 162 -12.58 9.00 16.69
C HIS A 162 -13.40 9.29 15.44
N ARG A 163 -13.53 10.56 15.06
CA ARG A 163 -14.10 10.88 13.74
C ARG A 163 -13.29 10.09 12.70
N PRO A 164 -13.92 9.50 11.66
CA PRO A 164 -13.20 9.01 10.49
C PRO A 164 -12.65 10.25 9.77
N ASN A 165 -11.56 10.79 10.30
CA ASN A 165 -10.74 11.79 9.68
C ASN A 165 -9.33 11.21 9.70
N PRO A 166 -8.63 11.14 8.55
CA PRO A 166 -7.25 10.65 8.47
C PRO A 166 -6.29 11.35 9.43
N ARG A 167 -6.60 12.58 9.88
CA ARG A 167 -5.87 13.35 10.89
C ARG A 167 -6.25 13.04 12.34
N SER A 168 -7.41 12.42 12.61
CA SER A 168 -7.86 12.12 13.98
C SER A 168 -7.81 10.64 14.36
N LEU A 169 -7.55 9.72 13.43
CA LEU A 169 -7.38 8.32 13.80
C LEU A 169 -6.07 8.12 14.57
N THR A 170 -4.94 8.58 14.02
CA THR A 170 -3.64 8.51 14.70
C THR A 170 -2.59 9.43 14.08
N THR A 171 -1.57 9.79 14.86
CA THR A 171 -0.34 10.44 14.38
C THR A 171 0.82 9.44 14.20
N SER A 172 0.62 8.19 14.59
CA SER A 172 1.63 7.14 14.56
C SER A 172 2.23 6.94 13.17
N ASP A 173 3.49 6.51 13.12
CA ASP A 173 4.10 6.11 11.86
C ASP A 173 3.55 4.77 11.35
N ILE A 174 3.59 4.59 10.04
CA ILE A 174 3.24 3.32 9.40
C ILE A 174 4.56 2.58 9.15
N LEU A 175 4.67 1.36 9.69
CA LEU A 175 5.81 0.49 9.41
C LEU A 175 5.74 -0.05 7.99
N MET A 176 4.57 -0.54 7.57
CA MET A 176 4.29 -0.98 6.22
C MET A 176 2.78 -1.09 5.95
N VAL A 177 2.42 -1.07 4.67
CA VAL A 177 1.08 -1.41 4.19
C VAL A 177 1.19 -2.67 3.33
N TYR A 178 0.43 -3.70 3.69
CA TYR A 178 0.21 -4.87 2.85
C TYR A 178 -0.98 -4.65 1.94
N THR A 179 -0.78 -4.86 0.64
CA THR A 179 -1.83 -4.87 -0.38
C THR A 179 -1.57 -6.00 -1.37
N PRO A 180 -2.54 -6.41 -2.20
CA PRO A 180 -2.30 -7.42 -3.21
C PRO A 180 -1.24 -6.88 -4.20
N GLY A 181 -0.06 -7.49 -4.18
CA GLY A 181 1.09 -7.06 -4.99
C GLY A 181 2.13 -6.20 -4.28
N ASN A 182 1.93 -5.83 -3.01
CA ASN A 182 2.96 -5.29 -2.11
C ASN A 182 2.90 -6.01 -0.76
N SER A 183 3.90 -6.83 -0.47
CA SER A 183 3.94 -7.63 0.78
C SER A 183 5.13 -7.34 1.68
N SER A 184 6.10 -6.56 1.20
CA SER A 184 7.35 -6.33 1.92
C SER A 184 7.99 -4.99 1.58
N GLU A 185 8.54 -4.36 2.59
CA GLU A 185 9.46 -3.24 2.45
C GLU A 185 10.90 -3.72 2.70
N ILE A 186 11.80 -3.35 1.79
CA ILE A 186 13.22 -3.69 1.84
C ILE A 186 13.98 -2.42 1.51
N TRP A 187 14.64 -1.83 2.51
CA TRP A 187 15.44 -0.63 2.34
C TRP A 187 16.91 -0.97 2.13
N SER A 188 17.64 -0.10 1.42
CA SER A 188 19.08 -0.24 1.22
C SER A 188 19.84 -0.07 2.54
N PRO A 189 21.04 -0.67 2.69
CA PRO A 189 21.85 -0.53 3.90
C PRO A 189 22.06 0.95 4.30
N GLY A 190 21.84 1.24 5.58
CA GLY A 190 21.93 2.60 6.12
C GLY A 190 20.63 3.41 6.11
N ILE A 191 19.54 2.83 5.58
CA ILE A 191 18.17 3.34 5.63
C ILE A 191 17.32 2.36 6.45
N ALA A 192 16.51 2.87 7.37
CA ALA A 192 15.62 2.02 8.18
C ALA A 192 14.40 2.81 8.71
N LYS A 193 13.39 2.11 9.19
CA LYS A 193 12.36 2.68 10.09
C LYS A 193 12.73 2.47 11.55
N LYS A 194 12.36 3.39 12.43
CA LYS A 194 12.58 3.25 13.87
C LYS A 194 11.34 2.71 14.55
N ILE A 195 11.50 1.72 15.41
CA ILE A 195 10.52 1.33 16.43
C ILE A 195 11.13 1.67 17.79
N GLU A 196 10.48 2.53 18.55
CA GLU A 196 10.97 2.93 19.87
C GLU A 196 10.78 1.82 20.91
N ALA A 197 11.65 1.78 21.90
CA ALA A 197 11.52 0.84 23.01
C ALA A 197 10.15 0.98 23.69
N GLY A 198 9.44 -0.13 23.89
CA GLY A 198 8.10 -0.13 24.47
C GLY A 198 6.95 0.24 23.52
N SER A 199 7.20 0.41 22.22
CA SER A 199 6.13 0.54 21.22
C SER A 199 5.28 -0.72 21.09
N ASP A 200 4.05 -0.56 20.62
CA ASP A 200 3.22 -1.65 20.10
C ASP A 200 3.13 -1.56 18.57
N LEU A 201 2.92 -2.70 17.91
CA LEU A 201 2.47 -2.73 16.53
C LEU A 201 0.94 -2.84 16.52
N ILE A 202 0.27 -1.94 15.80
CA ILE A 202 -1.16 -2.04 15.57
C ILE A 202 -1.37 -2.58 14.17
N LEU A 203 -1.93 -3.78 14.08
CA LEU A 203 -2.31 -4.39 12.83
C LEU A 203 -3.78 -4.07 12.55
N GLN A 204 -4.02 -3.17 11.60
CA GLN A 204 -5.35 -2.87 11.07
C GLN A 204 -5.61 -3.80 9.87
N MET A 205 -6.63 -4.64 9.96
CA MET A 205 -6.97 -5.69 9.01
C MET A 205 -8.27 -5.38 8.28
N HIS A 206 -8.23 -5.48 6.96
CA HIS A 206 -9.42 -5.41 6.11
C HIS A 206 -9.61 -6.73 5.36
N TYR A 207 -10.71 -7.41 5.66
CA TYR A 207 -11.05 -8.72 5.09
C TYR A 207 -12.16 -8.59 4.04
N THR A 208 -12.07 -9.39 2.99
CA THR A 208 -13.13 -9.59 2.01
C THR A 208 -13.63 -11.03 2.08
N ALA A 209 -14.95 -11.19 2.22
CA ALA A 209 -15.59 -12.51 2.18
C ALA A 209 -15.48 -13.11 0.77
N THR A 210 -15.11 -14.39 0.68
CA THR A 210 -14.79 -15.06 -0.61
C THR A 210 -15.79 -16.15 -1.00
N GLY A 211 -16.95 -16.20 -0.36
CA GLY A 211 -17.99 -17.23 -0.59
C GLY A 211 -17.81 -18.50 0.26
N THR A 212 -16.73 -18.62 1.02
CA THR A 212 -16.48 -19.74 1.95
C THR A 212 -16.00 -19.21 3.29
N ALA A 213 -16.64 -19.64 4.38
CA ALA A 213 -16.21 -19.26 5.73
C ALA A 213 -14.83 -19.86 6.02
N THR A 214 -13.94 -19.06 6.58
CA THR A 214 -12.54 -19.41 6.81
C THR A 214 -11.99 -18.62 7.97
N THR A 215 -10.73 -18.85 8.33
CA THR A 215 -9.99 -18.02 9.27
C THR A 215 -8.77 -17.38 8.61
N ASP A 216 -8.21 -16.38 9.27
CA ASP A 216 -6.88 -15.83 9.00
C ASP A 216 -6.08 -15.71 10.30
N ARG A 217 -4.76 -15.86 10.17
CA ARG A 217 -3.79 -15.58 11.23
C ARG A 217 -2.57 -14.93 10.61
N THR A 218 -2.59 -13.61 10.54
CA THR A 218 -1.53 -12.82 9.92
C THR A 218 -0.31 -12.69 10.84
N SER A 219 0.88 -12.76 10.24
CA SER A 219 2.17 -12.54 10.90
C SER A 219 2.96 -11.40 10.24
N ILE A 220 3.79 -10.73 11.02
CA ILE A 220 4.71 -9.66 10.61
C ILE A 220 6.13 -10.13 10.91
N GLY A 221 6.97 -10.21 9.89
CA GLY A 221 8.40 -10.55 10.01
C GLY A 221 9.24 -9.28 9.89
N ILE A 222 10.24 -9.16 10.75
CA ILE A 222 11.13 -8.00 10.83
C ILE A 222 12.59 -8.44 10.77
N VAL A 223 13.40 -7.74 9.98
CA VAL A 223 14.87 -7.82 10.02
C VAL A 223 15.42 -6.47 10.48
N PHE A 224 16.27 -6.50 11.50
CA PHE A 224 16.91 -5.32 12.04
C PHE A 224 18.10 -4.87 11.17
N ALA A 225 18.32 -3.55 11.12
CA ALA A 225 19.53 -2.98 10.54
C ALA A 225 20.76 -3.42 11.34
N LYS A 226 21.80 -3.90 10.66
CA LYS A 226 23.03 -4.40 11.30
C LYS A 226 23.94 -3.30 11.83
N THR A 227 23.77 -2.08 11.32
CA THR A 227 24.53 -0.89 11.71
C THR A 227 23.56 0.26 11.91
N PRO A 228 23.87 1.23 12.79
CA PRO A 228 23.05 2.44 12.94
C PRO A 228 22.81 3.10 11.58
N PRO A 229 21.54 3.35 11.19
CA PRO A 229 21.22 3.96 9.92
C PRO A 229 21.61 5.44 9.93
N LYS A 230 21.91 5.98 8.75
CA LYS A 230 22.11 7.43 8.55
C LYS A 230 20.78 8.14 8.32
N GLN A 231 19.81 7.42 7.75
CA GLN A 231 18.52 7.99 7.39
C GLN A 231 17.37 7.14 7.92
N ALA A 232 16.35 7.82 8.44
CA ALA A 232 15.09 7.21 8.81
C ALA A 232 14.07 7.37 7.69
N VAL A 233 13.25 6.34 7.47
CA VAL A 233 12.05 6.44 6.61
C VAL A 233 10.87 6.87 7.46
N LEU A 234 10.16 7.90 7.02
CA LEU A 234 8.86 8.30 7.59
C LEU A 234 7.78 8.11 6.54
N THR A 235 6.65 7.54 6.94
CA THR A 235 5.47 7.47 6.08
C THR A 235 4.53 8.61 6.42
N LEU A 236 4.36 9.51 5.48
CA LEU A 236 3.52 10.70 5.60
C LEU A 236 2.23 10.51 4.78
N GLN A 237 1.22 11.31 5.09
CA GLN A 237 -0.06 11.27 4.38
C GLN A 237 -0.68 12.65 4.28
N MET A 238 -1.39 12.91 3.19
CA MET A 238 -2.40 13.95 3.14
C MET A 238 -3.68 13.35 2.56
N GLY A 239 -4.82 13.72 3.13
CA GLY A 239 -6.12 13.30 2.65
C GLY A 239 -7.17 14.38 2.84
N ASN A 240 -8.28 14.23 2.12
CA ASN A 240 -9.46 15.09 2.26
C ASN A 240 -10.62 14.24 2.76
N ASP A 241 -11.18 14.62 3.91
CA ASP A 241 -12.29 13.93 4.58
C ASP A 241 -13.63 14.70 4.48
N ARG A 242 -13.66 15.82 3.76
CA ARG A 242 -14.81 16.75 3.73
C ARG A 242 -15.59 16.72 2.43
N PHE A 243 -15.22 15.85 1.49
CA PHE A 243 -15.87 15.77 0.20
C PHE A 243 -17.25 15.09 0.30
N VAL A 244 -18.08 15.38 -0.70
CA VAL A 244 -19.37 14.75 -0.91
C VAL A 244 -19.50 14.46 -2.41
N ILE A 245 -19.39 13.20 -2.79
CA ILE A 245 -19.51 12.77 -4.18
C ILE A 245 -21.01 12.65 -4.49
N PRO A 246 -21.54 13.44 -5.43
CA PRO A 246 -22.96 13.37 -5.77
C PRO A 246 -23.31 12.06 -6.48
N PRO A 247 -24.57 11.60 -6.40
CA PRO A 247 -25.07 10.48 -7.18
C PRO A 247 -24.80 10.64 -8.68
N GLY A 248 -24.37 9.57 -9.34
CA GLY A 248 -24.25 9.51 -10.79
C GLY A 248 -23.06 10.24 -11.43
N ASP A 249 -22.24 10.97 -10.66
CA ASP A 249 -21.12 11.74 -11.21
C ASP A 249 -19.99 10.81 -11.71
N PRO A 250 -19.62 10.85 -12.99
CA PRO A 250 -18.64 9.92 -13.57
C PRO A 250 -17.17 10.36 -13.38
N ASP A 251 -16.90 11.55 -12.83
CA ASP A 251 -15.55 12.11 -12.77
C ASP A 251 -15.37 13.15 -11.66
N TYR A 252 -15.86 12.86 -10.46
CA TYR A 252 -15.82 13.79 -9.34
C TYR A 252 -14.40 13.98 -8.82
N ARG A 253 -13.91 15.22 -8.85
CA ARG A 253 -12.55 15.58 -8.41
C ARG A 253 -12.52 15.97 -6.94
N VAL A 254 -11.61 15.36 -6.18
CA VAL A 254 -11.27 15.73 -4.79
C VAL A 254 -9.79 16.03 -4.71
N SER A 255 -9.40 17.12 -4.04
CA SER A 255 -7.98 17.38 -3.79
C SER A 255 -7.68 17.77 -2.35
N VAL A 256 -6.41 17.64 -1.99
CA VAL A 256 -5.85 18.13 -0.73
C VAL A 256 -4.51 18.81 -1.01
N THR A 257 -4.27 19.95 -0.37
CA THR A 257 -3.00 20.66 -0.46
C THR A 257 -2.31 20.73 0.89
N GLY A 258 -0.98 20.83 0.86
CA GLY A 258 -0.15 20.90 2.06
C GLY A 258 1.20 21.52 1.78
N THR A 259 1.97 21.78 2.83
CA THR A 259 3.38 22.20 2.71
C THR A 259 4.27 21.28 3.51
N LEU A 260 5.44 20.94 2.97
CA LEU A 260 6.41 20.13 3.68
C LEU A 260 7.04 20.96 4.83
N PRO A 261 7.02 20.50 6.08
CA PRO A 261 7.48 21.29 7.22
C PRO A 261 9.01 21.43 7.29
N ASN A 262 9.74 20.41 6.89
CA ASN A 262 11.20 20.33 6.92
C ASN A 262 11.71 19.66 5.63
N ASP A 263 13.00 19.86 5.31
CA ASP A 263 13.64 19.19 4.17
C ASP A 263 13.56 17.66 4.31
N ALA A 264 13.24 16.98 3.21
CA ALA A 264 13.24 15.51 3.14
C ALA A 264 13.49 15.01 1.72
N LEU A 265 13.97 13.77 1.57
CA LEU A 265 14.05 13.12 0.26
C LEU A 265 12.80 12.24 0.07
N LEU A 266 11.95 12.58 -0.88
CA LEU A 266 10.84 11.73 -1.29
C LEU A 266 11.34 10.46 -1.96
N ILE A 267 10.83 9.29 -1.54
CA ILE A 267 11.26 7.98 -2.05
C ILE A 267 10.11 7.08 -2.50
N GLY A 268 8.88 7.31 -2.06
CA GLY A 268 7.76 6.44 -2.44
C GLY A 268 6.42 7.17 -2.40
N LEU A 269 5.48 6.74 -3.23
CA LEU A 269 4.12 7.27 -3.34
C LEU A 269 3.13 6.10 -3.32
N LEU A 270 2.03 6.20 -2.59
CA LEU A 270 1.01 5.16 -2.48
C LEU A 270 -0.41 5.80 -2.44
N PRO A 271 -1.11 5.87 -3.58
CA PRO A 271 -2.49 6.37 -3.61
C PRO A 271 -3.46 5.37 -2.98
N HIS A 272 -4.43 5.88 -2.23
CA HIS A 272 -5.47 5.06 -1.62
C HIS A 272 -6.86 5.71 -1.79
N MET A 273 -7.76 4.92 -2.38
CA MET A 273 -9.18 5.20 -2.59
C MET A 273 -9.97 3.88 -2.51
N HIS A 274 -11.30 3.94 -2.42
CA HIS A 274 -12.15 2.75 -2.43
C HIS A 274 -12.71 2.44 -3.82
N LEU A 275 -13.89 1.80 -3.88
CA LEU A 275 -14.43 1.15 -5.07
C LEU A 275 -14.69 2.11 -6.25
N ARG A 276 -14.95 3.39 -5.97
CA ARG A 276 -15.23 4.43 -6.98
C ARG A 276 -13.98 5.16 -7.43
N GLY A 277 -12.82 4.91 -6.80
CA GLY A 277 -11.54 5.48 -7.22
C GLY A 277 -11.26 5.19 -8.70
N LYS A 278 -11.01 6.26 -9.46
CA LYS A 278 -10.83 6.24 -10.93
C LYS A 278 -9.42 6.60 -11.35
N ALA A 279 -8.87 7.67 -10.79
CA ALA A 279 -7.52 8.16 -11.09
C ALA A 279 -6.94 8.91 -9.88
N PHE A 280 -5.62 9.01 -9.80
CA PHE A 280 -4.95 9.74 -8.73
C PHE A 280 -3.69 10.45 -9.23
N GLU A 281 -3.44 11.67 -8.75
CA GLU A 281 -2.28 12.47 -9.13
C GLU A 281 -1.52 12.97 -7.90
N TYR A 282 -0.20 12.93 -8.03
CA TYR A 282 0.74 13.51 -7.08
C TYR A 282 1.45 14.70 -7.72
N LEU A 283 1.24 15.91 -7.19
CA LEU A 283 1.67 17.15 -7.82
C LEU A 283 2.53 18.00 -6.86
N LEU A 284 3.50 18.71 -7.44
CA LEU A 284 4.27 19.76 -6.78
C LEU A 284 3.89 21.11 -7.39
N ASP A 285 3.41 22.02 -6.55
CA ASP A 285 3.20 23.41 -6.94
C ASP A 285 4.54 24.16 -6.83
N ARG A 286 5.07 24.56 -8.00
CA ARG A 286 6.35 25.27 -8.14
C ARG A 286 6.19 26.79 -7.97
N GLY A 287 4.96 27.27 -7.73
CA GLY A 287 4.61 28.69 -7.71
C GLY A 287 4.32 29.24 -9.10
N ASN A 288 3.65 30.40 -9.15
CA ASN A 288 3.31 31.11 -10.40
C ASN A 288 2.53 30.27 -11.43
N GLY A 289 1.72 29.31 -10.96
CA GLY A 289 0.92 28.43 -11.81
C GLY A 289 1.69 27.26 -12.44
N ALA A 290 2.98 27.10 -12.16
CA ALA A 290 3.75 25.96 -12.63
C ALA A 290 3.52 24.73 -11.73
N ILE A 291 3.04 23.64 -12.33
CA ILE A 291 2.79 22.36 -11.67
C ILE A 291 3.73 21.30 -12.24
N GLU A 292 4.39 20.55 -11.36
CA GLU A 292 5.14 19.35 -11.73
C GLU A 292 4.41 18.10 -11.25
N THR A 293 4.14 17.17 -12.15
CA THR A 293 3.55 15.88 -11.83
C THR A 293 4.64 14.88 -11.42
N LEU A 294 4.54 14.36 -10.20
CA LEU A 294 5.41 13.30 -9.67
C LEU A 294 4.92 11.90 -10.04
N LEU A 295 3.60 11.71 -9.99
CA LEU A 295 2.92 10.47 -10.36
C LEU A 295 1.54 10.82 -10.89
N LYS A 296 1.14 10.14 -11.96
CA LYS A 296 -0.23 10.13 -12.47
C LYS A 296 -0.68 8.69 -12.64
N VAL A 297 -1.71 8.29 -11.91
CA VAL A 297 -2.36 6.98 -12.04
C VAL A 297 -3.60 7.16 -12.89
N ASN A 298 -3.53 6.70 -14.14
CA ASN A 298 -4.60 6.91 -15.13
C ASN A 298 -5.81 5.98 -14.92
N TYR A 299 -5.58 4.82 -14.31
CA TYR A 299 -6.61 3.83 -14.03
C TYR A 299 -6.36 3.25 -12.65
N TYR A 300 -7.03 3.79 -11.64
CA TYR A 300 -6.99 3.24 -10.29
C TYR A 300 -7.76 1.93 -10.23
N ASP A 301 -7.19 0.92 -9.59
CA ASP A 301 -7.85 -0.35 -9.33
C ASP A 301 -7.77 -0.67 -7.85
N PHE A 302 -8.93 -0.66 -7.18
CA PHE A 302 -9.06 -0.96 -5.76
C PHE A 302 -8.40 -2.30 -5.36
N HIS A 303 -8.41 -3.29 -6.26
CA HIS A 303 -7.80 -4.60 -6.01
C HIS A 303 -6.28 -4.60 -6.16
N TRP A 304 -5.71 -3.54 -6.74
CA TRP A 304 -4.28 -3.38 -7.02
C TRP A 304 -3.80 -2.02 -6.51
N GLN A 305 -3.64 -1.93 -5.19
CA GLN A 305 -3.12 -0.74 -4.51
C GLN A 305 -1.59 -0.79 -4.52
N ILE A 306 -1.01 -0.23 -5.57
CA ILE A 306 0.42 -0.34 -5.87
C ILE A 306 1.20 0.80 -5.20
N ASP A 307 2.32 0.45 -4.59
CA ASP A 307 3.34 1.39 -4.16
C ASP A 307 4.23 1.80 -5.35
N TYR A 308 4.60 3.06 -5.45
CA TYR A 308 5.43 3.61 -6.53
C TYR A 308 6.74 4.12 -5.95
N ARG A 309 7.80 3.30 -6.01
CA ARG A 309 9.11 3.59 -5.42
C ARG A 309 9.95 4.39 -6.39
N LEU A 310 10.30 5.63 -6.08
CA LEU A 310 11.09 6.47 -6.97
C LEU A 310 12.44 5.81 -7.26
N ALA A 311 12.82 5.72 -8.53
CA ALA A 311 14.13 5.22 -8.94
C ALA A 311 15.27 6.13 -8.44
N THR A 312 14.99 7.44 -8.40
CA THR A 312 15.90 8.44 -7.86
C THR A 312 15.16 9.23 -6.78
N PRO A 313 15.62 9.21 -5.51
CA PRO A 313 15.04 10.03 -4.46
C PRO A 313 14.98 11.52 -4.83
N ARG A 314 13.89 12.19 -4.49
CA ARG A 314 13.65 13.59 -4.86
C ARG A 314 13.73 14.49 -3.63
N LEU A 315 14.69 15.41 -3.60
CA LEU A 315 14.76 16.42 -2.55
C LEU A 315 13.56 17.37 -2.61
N LEU A 316 12.82 17.41 -1.51
CA LEU A 316 11.78 18.39 -1.24
C LEU A 316 12.27 19.30 -0.13
N ARG A 317 12.30 20.61 -0.40
CA ARG A 317 12.69 21.61 0.60
C ARG A 317 11.52 21.94 1.52
N ALA A 318 11.81 22.37 2.74
CA ALA A 318 10.83 22.97 3.62
C ALA A 318 10.04 24.06 2.89
N GLY A 319 8.71 24.08 3.06
CA GLY A 319 7.79 24.97 2.37
C GLY A 319 7.37 24.52 0.97
N THR A 320 7.92 23.43 0.43
CA THR A 320 7.45 22.85 -0.85
C THR A 320 5.94 22.61 -0.77
N ARG A 321 5.19 23.13 -1.74
CA ARG A 321 3.73 22.97 -1.83
C ARG A 321 3.40 21.66 -2.55
N LEU A 322 2.58 20.85 -1.90
CA LEU A 322 2.12 19.55 -2.37
C LEU A 322 0.63 19.64 -2.69
N GLU A 323 0.20 19.02 -3.77
CA GLU A 323 -1.21 18.80 -4.08
C GLU A 323 -1.42 17.34 -4.50
N TRP A 324 -2.31 16.65 -3.80
CA TRP A 324 -2.80 15.33 -4.20
C TRP A 324 -4.22 15.47 -4.75
N VAL A 325 -4.53 14.74 -5.81
CA VAL A 325 -5.84 14.79 -6.47
C VAL A 325 -6.35 13.38 -6.70
N GLY A 326 -7.55 13.07 -6.22
CA GLY A 326 -8.28 11.84 -6.51
C GLY A 326 -9.49 12.14 -7.39
N TYR A 327 -9.81 11.21 -8.28
CA TYR A 327 -10.99 11.27 -9.14
C TYR A 327 -11.86 10.05 -8.87
N PHE A 328 -13.18 10.24 -8.80
CA PHE A 328 -14.15 9.19 -8.49
C PHE A 328 -15.20 9.05 -9.59
N ASP A 329 -15.57 7.81 -9.92
CA ASP A 329 -16.68 7.48 -10.80
C ASP A 329 -17.82 6.87 -9.98
N ASN A 330 -18.78 7.72 -9.59
CA ASN A 330 -20.02 7.34 -8.94
C ASN A 330 -21.18 7.13 -9.94
N SER A 331 -20.88 6.96 -11.23
CA SER A 331 -21.90 6.68 -12.24
C SER A 331 -22.29 5.21 -12.27
N ALA A 332 -23.42 4.90 -12.94
CA ALA A 332 -23.87 3.53 -13.18
C ALA A 332 -22.97 2.75 -14.17
N ASN A 333 -22.04 3.42 -14.85
CA ASN A 333 -21.11 2.78 -15.80
C ASN A 333 -19.86 2.21 -15.11
N ASN A 334 -19.60 2.57 -13.86
CA ASN A 334 -18.52 1.97 -13.09
C ASN A 334 -18.96 0.59 -12.55
N PRO A 335 -18.42 -0.53 -13.06
CA PRO A 335 -18.84 -1.86 -12.65
C PRO A 335 -18.49 -2.20 -11.20
N ARG A 336 -17.65 -1.39 -10.53
CA ARG A 336 -17.28 -1.53 -9.13
C ARG A 336 -18.17 -0.72 -8.19
N ASN A 337 -18.99 0.19 -8.72
CA ASN A 337 -19.84 1.05 -7.92
C ASN A 337 -21.00 0.22 -7.33
N PRO A 338 -21.08 0.05 -6.00
CA PRO A 338 -22.14 -0.75 -5.38
C PRO A 338 -23.50 -0.05 -5.39
N ASP A 339 -23.52 1.29 -5.47
CA ASP A 339 -24.75 2.08 -5.50
C ASP A 339 -24.47 3.45 -6.16
N PRO A 340 -24.83 3.62 -7.45
CA PRO A 340 -24.67 4.89 -8.17
C PRO A 340 -25.70 5.96 -7.81
N ALA A 341 -26.76 5.61 -7.08
CA ALA A 341 -27.78 6.55 -6.63
C ALA A 341 -27.45 7.18 -5.26
N ALA A 342 -26.46 6.62 -4.56
CA ALA A 342 -26.03 7.13 -3.26
C ALA A 342 -25.16 8.39 -3.37
N GLU A 343 -25.38 9.31 -2.43
CA GLU A 343 -24.39 10.32 -2.08
C GLU A 343 -23.27 9.65 -1.26
N VAL A 344 -22.02 9.89 -1.61
CA VAL A 344 -20.87 9.20 -0.98
C VAL A 344 -19.95 10.18 -0.28
N ARG A 345 -19.47 9.81 0.91
CA ARG A 345 -18.64 10.63 1.78
C ARG A 345 -17.40 9.86 2.21
N PHE A 346 -16.49 10.53 2.91
CA PHE A 346 -15.37 9.88 3.54
C PHE A 346 -15.83 8.81 4.54
N GLY A 347 -15.23 7.63 4.52
CA GLY A 347 -15.47 6.57 5.50
C GLY A 347 -14.51 5.41 5.36
N GLU A 348 -14.50 4.50 6.34
CA GLU A 348 -13.60 3.35 6.37
C GLU A 348 -14.08 2.20 5.50
N GLN A 349 -15.39 2.10 5.24
CA GLN A 349 -15.94 0.96 4.51
C GLN A 349 -15.71 1.08 3.01
N SER A 350 -15.52 -0.05 2.33
CA SER A 350 -15.22 -0.07 0.87
C SER A 350 -16.33 0.55 0.00
N TRP A 351 -17.58 0.60 0.48
CA TRP A 351 -18.70 1.25 -0.22
C TRP A 351 -18.85 2.74 0.12
N GLU A 352 -18.15 3.24 1.14
CA GLU A 352 -17.86 4.66 1.34
C GLU A 352 -16.65 5.04 0.47
N GLU A 353 -15.98 6.17 0.74
CA GLU A 353 -14.75 6.51 0.02
C GLU A 353 -13.63 7.02 0.91
N MET A 354 -12.41 6.94 0.39
CA MET A 354 -11.25 7.63 0.94
C MET A 354 -10.53 8.40 -0.17
N MET A 355 -9.94 9.53 0.20
CA MET A 355 -8.96 10.22 -0.63
C MET A 355 -7.72 10.42 0.22
N ILE A 356 -6.75 9.52 0.10
CA ILE A 356 -5.50 9.59 0.84
C ILE A 356 -4.32 9.35 -0.09
N GLY A 357 -3.39 10.30 -0.11
CA GLY A 357 -2.09 10.12 -0.73
C GLY A 357 -1.04 9.86 0.34
N PHE A 358 -0.63 8.61 0.49
CA PHE A 358 0.53 8.26 1.31
C PHE A 358 1.82 8.51 0.52
N PHE A 359 2.89 8.85 1.22
CA PHE A 359 4.21 9.03 0.63
C PHE A 359 5.30 8.83 1.66
N ASP A 360 6.39 8.20 1.24
CA ASP A 360 7.56 7.93 2.07
C ASP A 360 8.64 8.96 1.82
N VAL A 361 9.26 9.42 2.90
CA VAL A 361 10.40 10.33 2.87
C VAL A 361 11.57 9.81 3.70
N LEU A 362 12.79 10.11 3.27
CA LEU A 362 13.99 9.96 4.07
C LEU A 362 14.32 11.26 4.78
N VAL A 363 14.63 11.13 6.06
CA VAL A 363 15.11 12.20 6.95
C VAL A 363 16.37 11.73 7.67
N ASP A 364 17.03 12.64 8.40
CA ASP A 364 18.10 12.26 9.32
C ASP A 364 17.60 11.23 10.35
N ALA A 365 18.40 10.21 10.66
CA ALA A 365 17.99 9.14 11.58
C ALA A 365 17.63 9.64 13.00
N GLY A 366 18.12 10.81 13.43
CA GLY A 366 17.73 11.40 14.70
C GLY A 366 16.34 12.06 14.72
N LEU A 367 15.68 12.21 13.57
CA LEU A 367 14.42 12.93 13.43
C LEU A 367 13.21 11.97 13.49
N THR A 368 12.41 12.09 14.55
CA THR A 368 11.14 11.34 14.67
C THR A 368 10.04 11.98 13.82
N LYS A 369 8.98 11.22 13.52
CA LYS A 369 7.80 11.74 12.79
C LYS A 369 7.18 12.95 13.50
N ALA A 370 7.02 12.89 14.82
CA ALA A 370 6.51 14.02 15.60
C ALA A 370 7.38 15.27 15.43
N LYS A 371 8.70 15.14 15.59
CA LYS A 371 9.66 16.25 15.44
C LYS A 371 9.77 16.74 13.99
N PHE A 372 9.50 15.89 13.00
CA PHE A 372 9.47 16.29 11.59
C PHE A 372 8.43 17.38 11.31
N PHE A 373 7.33 17.42 12.07
CA PHE A 373 6.30 18.45 11.91
C PHE A 373 6.56 19.72 12.74
N GLU A 374 7.58 19.72 13.61
CA GLU A 374 8.04 20.93 14.30
C GLU A 374 8.88 21.77 13.32
N ARG A 375 8.36 22.94 12.93
CA ARG A 375 9.11 23.87 12.06
C ARG A 375 10.30 24.42 12.84
N LYS A 376 11.52 24.22 12.32
CA LYS A 376 12.70 24.94 12.80
C LYS A 376 12.46 26.43 12.54
N ARG A 377 12.41 27.22 13.62
CA ARG A 377 12.28 28.68 13.55
C ARG A 377 13.58 29.32 13.07
#